data_AF-A0A836SGQ0-F1
#
_entry.id   AF-A0A836SGQ0-F1
#
_cell.length_a   1.000
_cell.length_b   1.000
_cell.length_c   1.000
_cell.angle_alpha   90.00
_cell.angle_beta   90.00
_cell.angle_gamma   90.00
#
_symmetry.space_group_name_H-M   'P 1'
#
loop_
_entity.id
_entity.type
_entity.pdbx_description
1 polymer ?
#
loop_
_entity_poly.entity_id
_entity_poly.type
_entity_poly.pdbx_seq_one_letter_code
_entity_poly.pdbx_strand_id
1 'polypeptide(L)'
;MGRYLIESVEKERYRFRVELLRRWVAEYKPINQLQKQLAYIQSTADYFYALGEAAYDKKQRDKAVEWLKKAIKTTPTHLKANSLLADILLSQGEHKEARQKLEKLYDEQPNSNEVRYKLAQLLLASAKKGLEKEPYALYERVLALEPNLGDIVKWGEWEQLLKQLKDQEDYDTELKLALNLSQKYPTSRPNWQDDIDQLTKKQLYHSAIKAITNGDKETAVSQLKTLISLSPTYKQASRYLYLADTGLDPIKLKISRRRYRLAFSFLFILVIVGTGGLFWHTKPLPFLPETYMLKEREATEQLAQRLAEIETERKAFNSQLTQARASEQALTKQVAQLEGQRNQFKGERDQLENQLSKARTSEQALTKQVAQLEGQRNQLKGEREQLDKQLAQVRTSEQALSKQVAQLEGQRNQLKEEKEQLDSQLTETRTSEQALTKQVAQLDSQLTQLGISEQRLTKQVAQLEGKRDKLNSQLTKAQKLLEDRKGSIKSFLFSGDYIVIVGTYGSYKSAQDELTRITNEFKKHKDDFPKLKPEIVQNQTTQVWYIKIDGASYSRESAEMLRLWATQKLEVQGAYILRRVKKTYQQ
;
A
#
# COMPACT_ATOMS: atom_id res chain seq x y z
N MET A 1 19.67 46.70 -29.64
CA MET A 1 18.82 45.57 -30.07
C MET A 1 17.68 45.40 -29.08
N GLY A 2 16.44 45.43 -29.57
CA GLY A 2 15.23 45.79 -28.81
C GLY A 2 14.78 44.80 -27.73
N ARG A 3 14.20 45.37 -26.67
CA ARG A 3 13.52 44.69 -25.55
C ARG A 3 12.05 44.44 -25.91
N TYR A 4 11.75 43.38 -26.64
CA TYR A 4 10.35 42.97 -26.86
C TYR A 4 10.12 41.57 -26.27
N LEU A 5 9.01 41.44 -25.53
CA LEU A 5 8.63 40.25 -24.75
C LEU A 5 8.15 39.08 -25.63
N ILE A 6 7.76 39.39 -26.85
CA ILE A 6 7.12 38.52 -27.82
C ILE A 6 7.81 38.72 -29.17
N GLU A 7 8.32 37.64 -29.76
CA GLU A 7 8.84 37.64 -31.13
C GLU A 7 7.76 37.08 -32.07
N SER A 8 7.41 37.83 -33.13
CA SER A 8 6.57 37.27 -34.21
C SER A 8 7.45 36.38 -35.08
N VAL A 9 7.10 35.09 -35.14
CA VAL A 9 7.85 34.13 -35.96
C VAL A 9 7.31 34.12 -37.39
N GLU A 10 6.00 34.34 -37.57
CA GLU A 10 5.26 34.51 -38.84
C GLU A 10 3.97 35.31 -38.57
N LYS A 11 3.29 35.83 -39.62
CA LYS A 11 1.99 36.52 -39.46
C LYS A 11 1.06 35.66 -38.60
N GLU A 12 0.74 36.18 -37.41
CA GLU A 12 -0.14 35.59 -36.38
C GLU A 12 0.43 34.48 -35.48
N ARG A 13 1.74 34.16 -35.54
CA ARG A 13 2.38 33.25 -34.57
C ARG A 13 3.47 33.94 -33.75
N TYR A 14 3.28 33.92 -32.43
CA TYR A 14 4.13 34.57 -31.44
C TYR A 14 4.88 33.53 -30.59
N ARG A 15 6.19 33.73 -30.39
CA ARG A 15 7.02 32.88 -29.52
C ARG A 15 7.51 33.68 -28.31
N PHE A 16 7.24 33.16 -27.12
CA PHE A 16 7.80 33.70 -25.87
C PHE A 16 9.21 33.15 -25.67
N ARG A 17 10.16 34.03 -25.33
CA ARG A 17 11.49 33.59 -24.87
C ARG A 17 11.33 32.92 -23.51
N VAL A 18 11.57 31.59 -23.45
CA VAL A 18 11.47 30.74 -22.24
C VAL A 18 12.16 31.36 -21.02
N GLU A 19 13.24 32.10 -21.25
CA GLU A 19 14.04 32.73 -20.19
C GLU A 19 13.40 33.97 -19.56
N LEU A 20 12.51 34.67 -20.27
CA LEU A 20 11.69 35.73 -19.68
C LEU A 20 10.51 35.16 -18.90
N LEU A 21 9.91 34.06 -19.35
CA LEU A 21 8.86 33.36 -18.60
C LEU A 21 9.42 32.80 -17.28
N ARG A 22 10.62 32.20 -17.30
CA ARG A 22 11.31 31.74 -16.09
C ARG A 22 11.62 32.89 -15.13
N ARG A 23 12.09 34.03 -15.63
CA ARG A 23 12.35 35.22 -14.81
C ARG A 23 11.07 35.82 -14.24
N TRP A 24 9.99 35.90 -15.04
CA TRP A 24 8.69 36.37 -14.59
C TRP A 24 8.08 35.43 -13.53
N VAL A 25 8.18 34.10 -13.70
CA VAL A 25 7.79 33.14 -12.66
C VAL A 25 8.66 33.29 -11.42
N ALA A 26 9.98 33.46 -11.55
CA ALA A 26 10.86 33.69 -10.42
C ALA A 26 10.55 34.99 -9.65
N GLU A 27 10.12 36.05 -10.34
CA GLU A 27 9.84 37.38 -9.80
C GLU A 27 8.41 37.53 -9.25
N TYR A 28 7.41 36.88 -9.85
CA TYR A 28 5.99 37.04 -9.49
C TYR A 28 5.30 35.77 -8.94
N LYS A 29 5.90 34.58 -9.06
CA LYS A 29 5.41 33.31 -8.48
C LYS A 29 6.58 32.36 -8.14
N PRO A 30 7.39 32.67 -7.12
CA PRO A 30 8.59 31.89 -6.80
C PRO A 30 8.24 30.41 -6.61
N ILE A 31 9.10 29.52 -7.09
CA ILE A 31 8.88 28.05 -7.10
C ILE A 31 8.38 27.53 -5.75
N ASN A 32 8.86 28.08 -4.63
CA ASN A 32 8.41 27.72 -3.28
C ASN A 32 6.94 28.06 -3.01
N GLN A 33 6.42 29.18 -3.50
CA GLN A 33 5.00 29.51 -3.40
C GLN A 33 4.16 28.62 -4.34
N LEU A 34 4.66 28.34 -5.54
CA LEU A 34 4.01 27.43 -6.48
C LEU A 34 3.93 26.01 -5.90
N GLN A 35 5.01 25.53 -5.27
CA GLN A 35 5.07 24.25 -4.57
C GLN A 35 4.14 24.20 -3.36
N LYS A 36 4.06 25.27 -2.55
CA LYS A 36 3.11 25.35 -1.43
C LYS A 36 1.66 25.34 -1.91
N GLN A 37 1.34 26.04 -3.00
CA GLN A 37 0.01 26.04 -3.61
C GLN A 37 -0.33 24.67 -4.22
N LEU A 38 0.61 24.03 -4.93
CA LEU A 38 0.41 22.67 -5.45
C LEU A 38 0.22 21.67 -4.31
N ALA A 39 1.03 21.76 -3.26
CA ALA A 39 0.94 20.89 -2.08
C ALA A 39 -0.39 21.08 -1.33
N TYR A 40 -0.89 22.31 -1.23
CA TYR A 40 -2.20 22.60 -0.63
C TYR A 40 -3.36 22.06 -1.48
N ILE A 41 -3.30 22.22 -2.81
CA ILE A 41 -4.32 21.70 -3.74
C ILE A 41 -4.32 20.15 -3.74
N GLN A 42 -3.15 19.51 -3.78
CA GLN A 42 -3.01 18.06 -3.66
C GLN A 42 -3.50 17.56 -2.29
N SER A 43 -3.11 18.23 -1.21
CA SER A 43 -3.55 17.92 0.17
C SER A 43 -5.06 18.02 0.37
N THR A 44 -5.73 18.98 -0.29
CA THR A 44 -7.19 19.13 -0.19
C THR A 44 -7.92 18.03 -0.95
N ALA A 45 -7.42 17.64 -2.13
CA ALA A 45 -7.98 16.53 -2.90
C ALA A 45 -7.74 15.18 -2.19
N ASP A 46 -6.56 14.98 -1.60
CA ASP A 46 -6.25 13.80 -0.77
C ASP A 46 -7.18 13.71 0.46
N TYR A 47 -7.51 14.84 1.08
CA TYR A 47 -8.48 14.91 2.18
C TYR A 47 -9.88 14.45 1.74
N PHE A 48 -10.39 14.97 0.63
CA PHE A 48 -11.68 14.54 0.10
C PHE A 48 -11.67 13.08 -0.37
N TYR A 49 -10.54 12.60 -0.90
CA TYR A 49 -10.35 11.19 -1.22
C TYR A 49 -10.46 10.32 0.03
N ALA A 50 -9.75 10.65 1.11
CA ALA A 50 -9.79 9.89 2.36
C ALA A 50 -11.21 9.83 2.96
N LEU A 51 -11.99 10.93 2.87
CA LEU A 51 -13.40 10.92 3.25
C LEU A 51 -14.25 10.02 2.37
N GLY A 52 -13.99 10.02 1.05
CA GLY A 52 -14.66 9.14 0.09
C GLY A 52 -14.36 7.67 0.31
N GLU A 53 -13.09 7.34 0.57
CA GLU A 53 -12.61 6.00 0.90
C GLU A 53 -13.23 5.49 2.20
N ALA A 54 -13.18 6.28 3.28
CA ALA A 54 -13.82 5.92 4.55
C ALA A 54 -15.35 5.75 4.45
N ALA A 55 -16.02 6.54 3.59
CA ALA A 55 -17.44 6.37 3.30
C ALA A 55 -17.71 5.08 2.50
N TYR A 56 -16.84 4.74 1.56
CA TYR A 56 -16.92 3.50 0.77
C TYR A 56 -16.75 2.26 1.65
N ASP A 57 -15.79 2.27 2.58
CA ASP A 57 -15.56 1.17 3.54
C ASP A 57 -16.76 0.96 4.46
N LYS A 58 -17.45 2.05 4.83
CA LYS A 58 -18.72 2.01 5.57
C LYS A 58 -19.92 1.62 4.72
N LYS A 59 -19.71 1.20 3.47
CA LYS A 59 -20.72 0.85 2.46
C LYS A 59 -21.69 2.00 2.11
N GLN A 60 -21.34 3.25 2.43
CA GLN A 60 -22.13 4.45 2.12
C GLN A 60 -21.78 4.95 0.71
N ARG A 61 -22.16 4.18 -0.31
CA ARG A 61 -21.74 4.40 -1.71
C ARG A 61 -22.08 5.80 -2.25
N ASP A 62 -23.27 6.32 -1.96
CA ASP A 62 -23.69 7.65 -2.47
C ASP A 62 -22.84 8.78 -1.89
N LYS A 63 -22.54 8.71 -0.59
CA LYS A 63 -21.65 9.67 0.08
C LYS A 63 -20.20 9.54 -0.40
N ALA A 64 -19.75 8.31 -0.63
CA ALA A 64 -18.43 8.07 -1.21
C ALA A 64 -18.30 8.76 -2.59
N VAL A 65 -19.30 8.59 -3.46
CA VAL A 65 -19.34 9.26 -4.77
C VAL A 65 -19.32 10.78 -4.64
N GLU A 66 -20.07 11.35 -3.69
CA GLU A 66 -20.08 12.81 -3.45
C GLU A 66 -18.69 13.34 -3.08
N TRP A 67 -18.02 12.69 -2.12
CA TRP A 67 -16.67 13.08 -1.68
C TRP A 67 -15.63 12.88 -2.76
N LEU A 68 -15.69 11.77 -3.51
CA LEU A 68 -14.79 11.51 -4.64
C LEU A 68 -15.00 12.52 -5.77
N LYS A 69 -16.24 12.94 -6.06
CA LYS A 69 -16.52 14.03 -7.02
C LYS A 69 -15.92 15.36 -6.55
N LYS A 70 -15.92 15.66 -5.24
CA LYS A 70 -15.25 16.86 -4.69
C LYS A 70 -13.72 16.77 -4.81
N ALA A 71 -13.15 15.59 -4.58
CA ALA A 71 -11.71 15.34 -4.79
C ALA A 71 -11.32 15.59 -6.25
N ILE A 72 -12.07 15.02 -7.19
CA ILE A 72 -11.84 15.18 -8.65
C ILE A 72 -12.12 16.62 -9.11
N LYS A 73 -13.10 17.31 -8.53
CA LYS A 73 -13.35 18.73 -8.84
C LYS A 73 -12.17 19.61 -8.44
N THR A 74 -11.50 19.27 -7.34
CA THR A 74 -10.33 20.01 -6.84
C THR A 74 -9.08 19.68 -7.66
N THR A 75 -8.89 18.39 -7.97
CA THR A 75 -7.77 17.88 -8.78
C THR A 75 -8.31 16.87 -9.79
N PRO A 76 -8.61 17.27 -11.04
CA PRO A 76 -9.20 16.40 -12.07
C PRO A 76 -8.39 15.14 -12.34
N THR A 77 -7.06 15.26 -12.25
CA THR A 77 -6.08 14.20 -12.48
C THR A 77 -5.80 13.33 -11.24
N HIS A 78 -6.59 13.45 -10.16
CA HIS A 78 -6.35 12.71 -8.92
C HIS A 78 -6.63 11.22 -9.11
N LEU A 79 -5.56 10.42 -9.18
CA LEU A 79 -5.64 9.05 -9.63
C LEU A 79 -6.49 8.18 -8.69
N LYS A 80 -6.21 8.17 -7.38
CA LYS A 80 -6.93 7.29 -6.44
C LYS A 80 -8.43 7.58 -6.40
N ALA A 81 -8.82 8.86 -6.38
CA ALA A 81 -10.21 9.29 -6.42
C ALA A 81 -10.94 8.88 -7.71
N ASN A 82 -10.31 9.05 -8.88
CA ASN A 82 -10.88 8.59 -10.14
C ASN A 82 -10.99 7.06 -10.21
N SER A 83 -9.97 6.34 -9.72
CA SER A 83 -9.97 4.86 -9.65
C SER A 83 -11.09 4.34 -8.75
N LEU A 84 -11.22 4.86 -7.53
CA LEU A 84 -12.26 4.43 -6.60
C LEU A 84 -13.66 4.78 -7.11
N LEU A 85 -13.83 5.93 -7.77
CA LEU A 85 -15.10 6.29 -8.41
C LEU A 85 -15.45 5.33 -9.55
N ALA A 86 -14.47 4.95 -10.38
CA ALA A 86 -14.67 3.97 -11.45
C ALA A 86 -15.05 2.58 -10.89
N ASP A 87 -14.42 2.14 -9.80
CA ASP A 87 -14.74 0.88 -9.13
C ASP A 87 -16.19 0.90 -8.57
N ILE A 88 -16.63 2.03 -7.99
CA ILE A 88 -18.01 2.20 -7.53
C ILE A 88 -19.00 2.13 -8.71
N LEU A 89 -18.73 2.86 -9.80
CA LEU A 89 -19.59 2.87 -10.99
C LEU A 89 -19.69 1.48 -11.64
N LEU A 90 -18.58 0.75 -11.72
CA LEU A 90 -18.57 -0.64 -12.16
C LEU A 90 -19.46 -1.54 -11.30
N SER A 91 -19.42 -1.36 -9.98
CA SER A 91 -20.27 -2.12 -9.05
C SER A 91 -21.77 -1.80 -9.19
N GLN A 92 -22.10 -0.63 -9.75
CA GLN A 92 -23.47 -0.18 -10.03
C GLN A 92 -23.95 -0.59 -11.44
N GLY A 93 -23.08 -1.17 -12.27
CA GLY A 93 -23.39 -1.52 -13.65
C GLY A 93 -23.22 -0.38 -14.65
N GLU A 94 -22.75 0.80 -14.21
CA GLU A 94 -22.53 1.99 -15.03
C GLU A 94 -21.19 1.92 -15.79
N HIS A 95 -21.02 0.85 -16.57
CA HIS A 95 -19.78 0.52 -17.27
C HIS A 95 -19.33 1.60 -18.26
N LYS A 96 -20.28 2.29 -18.92
CA LYS A 96 -19.98 3.35 -19.90
C LYS A 96 -19.42 4.61 -19.24
N GLU A 97 -20.01 5.06 -18.13
CA GLU A 97 -19.55 6.24 -17.42
C GLU A 97 -18.19 5.99 -16.77
N ALA A 98 -17.99 4.81 -16.19
CA ALA A 98 -16.70 4.39 -15.64
C ALA A 98 -15.60 4.39 -16.71
N ARG A 99 -15.91 3.92 -17.93
CA ARG A 99 -14.97 3.97 -19.06
C ARG A 99 -14.60 5.40 -19.44
N GLN A 100 -15.59 6.26 -19.67
CA GLN A 100 -15.35 7.65 -20.07
C GLN A 100 -14.47 8.40 -19.07
N LYS A 101 -14.65 8.15 -17.77
CA LYS A 101 -13.83 8.76 -16.71
C LYS A 101 -12.37 8.27 -16.76
N LEU A 102 -12.15 6.97 -16.88
CA LEU A 102 -10.80 6.41 -16.97
C LEU A 102 -10.09 6.73 -18.29
N GLU A 103 -10.82 6.83 -19.40
CA GLU A 103 -10.27 7.27 -20.70
C GLU A 103 -9.79 8.72 -20.63
N LYS A 104 -10.60 9.63 -20.08
CA LYS A 104 -10.15 11.02 -19.85
C LYS A 104 -8.92 11.10 -18.95
N LEU A 105 -8.88 10.31 -17.88
CA LEU A 105 -7.72 10.26 -17.00
C LEU A 105 -6.47 9.73 -17.73
N TYR A 106 -6.65 8.76 -18.63
CA TYR A 106 -5.58 8.23 -19.47
C TYR A 106 -5.07 9.27 -20.48
N ASP A 107 -5.96 10.05 -21.09
CA ASP A 107 -5.57 11.13 -22.01
C ASP A 107 -4.71 12.20 -21.30
N GLU A 108 -5.01 12.48 -20.03
CA GLU A 108 -4.24 13.43 -19.20
C GLU A 108 -2.95 12.83 -18.64
N GLN A 109 -2.92 11.52 -18.37
CA GLN A 109 -1.77 10.80 -17.80
C GLN A 109 -1.40 9.54 -18.59
N PRO A 110 -0.99 9.67 -19.86
CA PRO A 110 -0.80 8.52 -20.74
C PRO A 110 0.37 7.64 -20.30
N ASN A 111 1.31 8.15 -19.49
CA ASN A 111 2.48 7.43 -18.99
C ASN A 111 2.29 6.83 -17.58
N SER A 112 1.12 6.96 -16.98
CA SER A 112 0.85 6.36 -15.67
C SER A 112 0.50 4.87 -15.82
N ASN A 113 1.37 3.99 -15.32
CA ASN A 113 1.15 2.54 -15.30
C ASN A 113 -0.13 2.19 -14.52
N GLU A 114 -0.43 2.92 -13.45
CA GLU A 114 -1.61 2.65 -12.64
C GLU A 114 -2.92 3.01 -13.38
N VAL A 115 -2.92 4.09 -14.17
CA VAL A 115 -4.07 4.44 -15.04
C VAL A 115 -4.24 3.43 -16.16
N ARG A 116 -3.14 3.05 -16.83
CA ARG A 116 -3.13 2.01 -17.87
C ARG A 116 -3.70 0.70 -17.35
N TYR A 117 -3.25 0.27 -16.18
CA TYR A 117 -3.73 -0.93 -15.49
C TYR A 117 -5.22 -0.87 -15.17
N LYS A 118 -5.71 0.23 -14.57
CA LYS A 118 -7.12 0.37 -14.22
C LYS A 118 -8.03 0.43 -15.45
N LEU A 119 -7.61 1.14 -16.51
CA LEU A 119 -8.35 1.16 -17.78
C LEU A 119 -8.36 -0.23 -18.44
N ALA A 120 -7.23 -0.94 -18.43
CA ALA A 120 -7.14 -2.31 -18.94
C ALA A 120 -8.07 -3.27 -18.18
N GLN A 121 -8.13 -3.20 -16.85
CA GLN A 121 -9.06 -3.99 -16.04
C GLN A 121 -10.54 -3.73 -16.41
N LEU A 122 -10.91 -2.46 -16.61
CA LEU A 122 -12.26 -2.08 -16.94
C LEU A 122 -12.68 -2.52 -18.36
N LEU A 123 -11.79 -2.36 -19.35
CA LEU A 123 -12.03 -2.82 -20.73
C LEU A 123 -12.17 -4.34 -20.77
N LEU A 124 -11.33 -5.05 -20.01
CA LEU A 124 -11.41 -6.50 -19.86
C LEU A 124 -12.75 -6.95 -19.24
N ALA A 125 -13.18 -6.31 -18.15
CA ALA A 125 -14.47 -6.60 -17.52
C ALA A 125 -15.66 -6.34 -18.47
N SER A 126 -15.54 -5.31 -19.32
CA SER A 126 -16.55 -4.98 -20.34
C SER A 126 -16.63 -6.04 -21.44
N ALA A 127 -15.47 -6.53 -21.91
CA ALA A 127 -15.38 -7.58 -22.93
C ALA A 127 -15.98 -8.90 -22.42
N LYS A 128 -15.65 -9.32 -21.19
CA LYS A 128 -16.15 -10.56 -20.56
C LYS A 128 -17.66 -10.63 -20.43
N LYS A 129 -18.31 -9.50 -20.14
CA LYS A 129 -19.76 -9.42 -19.99
C LYS A 129 -20.49 -9.31 -21.35
N GLY A 130 -19.77 -9.30 -22.47
CA GLY A 130 -20.38 -9.14 -23.81
C GLY A 130 -21.07 -7.79 -24.00
N LEU A 131 -20.63 -6.75 -23.28
CA LEU A 131 -21.28 -5.43 -23.29
C LEU A 131 -20.97 -4.61 -24.56
N GLU A 132 -20.05 -5.08 -25.39
CA GLU A 132 -19.67 -4.48 -26.67
C GLU A 132 -20.02 -5.38 -27.85
N LYS A 133 -20.34 -4.75 -28.98
CA LYS A 133 -20.59 -5.44 -30.25
C LYS A 133 -19.34 -6.10 -30.82
N GLU A 134 -18.17 -5.53 -30.55
CA GLU A 134 -16.87 -6.01 -31.03
C GLU A 134 -15.91 -6.21 -29.86
N PRO A 135 -15.96 -7.36 -29.17
CA PRO A 135 -15.10 -7.63 -28.02
C PRO A 135 -13.61 -7.67 -28.39
N TYR A 136 -13.29 -7.94 -29.66
CA TYR A 136 -11.93 -8.00 -30.21
C TYR A 136 -11.15 -6.69 -30.03
N ALA A 137 -11.77 -5.55 -30.38
CA ALA A 137 -11.16 -4.24 -30.27
C ALA A 137 -10.81 -3.88 -28.82
N LEU A 138 -11.62 -4.36 -27.85
CA LEU A 138 -11.31 -4.18 -26.43
C LEU A 138 -10.09 -4.99 -26.00
N TYR A 139 -10.01 -6.26 -26.41
CA TYR A 139 -8.87 -7.12 -26.05
C TYR A 139 -7.55 -6.61 -26.66
N GLU A 140 -7.56 -6.10 -27.89
CA GLU A 140 -6.38 -5.47 -28.49
C GLU A 140 -5.94 -4.22 -27.71
N ARG A 141 -6.90 -3.45 -27.21
CA ARG A 141 -6.61 -2.24 -26.44
C ARG A 141 -6.09 -2.55 -25.04
N VAL A 142 -6.64 -3.56 -24.36
CA VAL A 142 -6.10 -4.09 -23.08
C VAL A 142 -4.63 -4.47 -23.23
N LEU A 143 -4.30 -5.15 -24.32
CA LEU A 143 -2.95 -5.58 -24.65
C LEU A 143 -1.98 -4.45 -24.99
N ALA A 144 -2.48 -3.38 -25.59
CA ALA A 144 -1.69 -2.18 -25.86
C ALA A 144 -1.42 -1.39 -24.57
N LEU A 145 -2.36 -1.39 -23.62
CA LEU A 145 -2.26 -0.67 -22.36
C LEU A 145 -1.39 -1.39 -21.33
N GLU A 146 -1.59 -2.69 -21.13
CA GLU A 146 -0.83 -3.50 -20.17
C GLU A 146 -0.51 -4.89 -20.77
N PRO A 147 0.66 -5.04 -21.42
CA PRO A 147 1.08 -6.30 -22.02
C PRO A 147 1.09 -7.47 -21.00
N ASN A 148 1.55 -7.20 -19.77
CA ASN A 148 1.68 -8.20 -18.71
C ASN A 148 0.34 -8.59 -18.05
N LEU A 149 -0.66 -7.69 -18.04
CA LEU A 149 -2.01 -8.02 -17.57
C LEU A 149 -2.71 -8.96 -18.56
N GLY A 150 -2.39 -8.79 -19.85
CA GLY A 150 -2.80 -9.69 -20.92
C GLY A 150 -2.28 -11.11 -20.74
N ASP A 151 -1.06 -11.30 -20.26
CA ASP A 151 -0.44 -12.63 -20.18
C ASP A 151 -1.15 -13.60 -19.22
N ILE A 152 -1.96 -13.14 -18.25
CA ILE A 152 -2.62 -14.02 -17.27
C ILE A 152 -4.09 -14.27 -17.60
N VAL A 153 -4.80 -13.26 -18.14
CA VAL A 153 -6.24 -13.38 -18.42
C VAL A 153 -6.51 -13.94 -19.82
N LYS A 154 -5.54 -13.88 -20.73
CA LYS A 154 -5.73 -14.24 -22.14
C LYS A 154 -5.67 -15.74 -22.47
N TRP A 155 -5.44 -16.65 -21.53
CA TRP A 155 -5.39 -18.09 -21.90
C TRP A 155 -6.78 -18.72 -21.96
N GLY A 156 -7.55 -18.64 -20.87
CA GLY A 156 -8.82 -19.35 -20.77
C GLY A 156 -9.91 -18.87 -21.72
N GLU A 157 -9.92 -17.58 -22.09
CA GLU A 157 -10.98 -16.98 -22.93
C GLU A 157 -10.56 -16.85 -24.40
N TRP A 158 -9.26 -16.89 -24.73
CA TRP A 158 -8.81 -17.06 -26.12
C TRP A 158 -8.88 -18.52 -26.59
N GLU A 159 -8.69 -19.48 -25.69
CA GLU A 159 -9.07 -20.88 -25.95
C GLU A 159 -10.56 -20.99 -26.30
N GLN A 160 -11.41 -20.24 -25.60
CA GLN A 160 -12.85 -20.20 -25.87
C GLN A 160 -13.18 -19.59 -27.24
N LEU A 161 -12.42 -18.58 -27.67
CA LEU A 161 -12.55 -17.96 -28.98
C LEU A 161 -11.98 -18.81 -30.12
N LEU A 162 -10.79 -19.40 -29.95
CA LEU A 162 -10.24 -20.39 -30.89
C LEU A 162 -11.21 -21.57 -31.03
N LYS A 163 -11.85 -21.99 -29.93
CA LYS A 163 -12.90 -23.00 -29.97
C LYS A 163 -14.11 -22.55 -30.79
N GLN A 164 -14.56 -21.30 -30.66
CA GLN A 164 -15.67 -20.77 -31.46
C GLN A 164 -15.31 -20.64 -32.95
N LEU A 165 -14.11 -20.18 -33.29
CA LEU A 165 -13.63 -20.10 -34.69
C LEU A 165 -13.42 -21.49 -35.30
N LYS A 166 -12.94 -22.43 -34.49
CA LYS A 166 -12.87 -23.85 -34.84
C LYS A 166 -14.26 -24.44 -35.09
N ASP A 167 -15.26 -24.06 -34.29
CA ASP A 167 -16.66 -24.47 -34.48
C ASP A 167 -17.27 -23.86 -35.76
N GLN A 168 -16.73 -22.73 -36.25
CA GLN A 168 -17.11 -22.09 -37.51
C GLN A 168 -16.27 -22.55 -38.73
N GLU A 169 -15.29 -23.44 -38.50
CA GLU A 169 -14.33 -23.93 -39.51
C GLU A 169 -13.53 -22.82 -40.24
N ASP A 170 -13.38 -21.64 -39.63
CA ASP A 170 -12.63 -20.51 -40.20
C ASP A 170 -11.14 -20.58 -39.79
N TYR A 171 -10.42 -21.54 -40.37
CA TYR A 171 -9.01 -21.81 -40.07
C TYR A 171 -8.05 -20.73 -40.60
N ASP A 172 -8.48 -19.92 -41.58
CA ASP A 172 -7.66 -18.83 -42.15
C ASP A 172 -7.53 -17.67 -41.17
N THR A 173 -8.64 -17.26 -40.55
CA THR A 173 -8.63 -16.23 -39.51
C THR A 173 -7.94 -16.74 -38.24
N GLU A 174 -8.16 -18.01 -37.87
CA GLU A 174 -7.52 -18.66 -36.73
C GLU A 174 -5.97 -18.65 -36.85
N LEU A 175 -5.43 -19.02 -38.02
CA LEU A 175 -3.99 -19.04 -38.27
C LEU A 175 -3.38 -17.63 -38.31
N LYS A 176 -4.03 -16.67 -38.97
CA LYS A 176 -3.56 -15.27 -39.02
C LYS A 176 -3.48 -14.64 -37.63
N LEU A 177 -4.49 -14.91 -36.81
CA LEU A 177 -4.57 -14.45 -35.44
C LEU A 177 -3.46 -15.07 -34.58
N ALA A 178 -3.25 -16.39 -34.68
CA ALA A 178 -2.16 -17.08 -33.98
C ALA A 178 -0.77 -16.56 -34.38
N LEU A 179 -0.53 -16.29 -35.67
CA LEU A 179 0.73 -15.72 -36.18
C LEU A 179 0.98 -14.29 -35.69
N ASN A 180 -0.06 -13.43 -35.70
CA ASN A 180 0.06 -12.06 -35.20
C ASN A 180 0.39 -12.06 -33.70
N LEU A 181 -0.28 -12.91 -32.93
CA LEU A 181 -0.08 -13.02 -31.49
C LEU A 181 1.27 -13.62 -31.13
N SER A 182 1.76 -14.64 -31.85
CA SER A 182 3.08 -15.20 -31.59
C SER A 182 4.20 -14.18 -31.89
N GLN A 183 4.04 -13.37 -32.93
CA GLN A 183 4.97 -12.31 -33.28
C GLN A 183 4.98 -11.18 -32.25
N LYS A 184 3.80 -10.78 -31.77
CA LYS A 184 3.64 -9.66 -30.84
C LYS A 184 3.90 -10.05 -29.38
N TYR A 185 3.70 -11.32 -29.01
CA TYR A 185 3.82 -11.86 -27.65
C TYR A 185 4.51 -13.24 -27.63
N PRO A 186 5.80 -13.33 -27.95
CA PRO A 186 6.50 -14.61 -28.14
C PRO A 186 6.70 -15.42 -26.85
N THR A 187 6.74 -14.76 -25.69
CA THR A 187 6.96 -15.40 -24.37
C THR A 187 5.69 -15.79 -23.66
N SER A 188 4.53 -15.45 -24.23
CA SER A 188 3.25 -15.64 -23.55
C SER A 188 2.85 -17.13 -23.54
N ARG A 189 3.12 -17.88 -24.62
CA ARG A 189 2.87 -19.32 -24.72
C ARG A 189 4.16 -20.12 -24.93
N PRO A 190 4.38 -21.22 -24.20
CA PRO A 190 5.56 -22.08 -24.40
C PRO A 190 5.63 -22.72 -25.79
N ASN A 191 4.49 -22.96 -26.44
CA ASN A 191 4.39 -23.81 -27.64
C ASN A 191 3.72 -23.11 -28.84
N TRP A 192 3.92 -21.80 -29.02
CA TRP A 192 3.37 -21.07 -30.18
C TRP A 192 3.62 -21.77 -31.52
N GLN A 193 4.82 -22.34 -31.69
CA GLN A 193 5.19 -23.04 -32.91
C GLN A 193 4.35 -24.30 -33.14
N ASP A 194 4.08 -25.09 -32.10
CA ASP A 194 3.26 -26.30 -32.23
C ASP A 194 1.82 -25.96 -32.63
N ASP A 195 1.25 -24.91 -32.04
CA ASP A 195 -0.11 -24.47 -32.37
C ASP A 195 -0.21 -23.94 -33.79
N ILE A 196 0.75 -23.11 -34.20
CA ILE A 196 0.83 -22.58 -35.56
C ILE A 196 1.01 -23.73 -36.57
N ASP A 197 1.84 -24.72 -36.28
CA ASP A 197 2.06 -25.88 -37.14
C ASP A 197 0.78 -26.72 -37.28
N GLN A 198 0.03 -26.92 -36.19
CA GLN A 198 -1.25 -27.64 -36.23
C GLN A 198 -2.32 -26.87 -37.01
N LEU A 199 -2.42 -25.56 -36.82
CA LEU A 199 -3.36 -24.70 -37.55
C LEU A 199 -3.02 -24.62 -39.04
N THR A 200 -1.74 -24.49 -39.37
CA THR A 200 -1.25 -24.49 -40.77
C THR A 200 -1.62 -25.79 -41.47
N LYS A 201 -1.46 -26.95 -40.81
CA LYS A 201 -1.87 -28.25 -41.38
C LYS A 201 -3.37 -28.31 -41.67
N LYS A 202 -4.21 -27.85 -40.72
CA LYS A 202 -5.67 -27.83 -40.89
C LYS A 202 -6.10 -26.88 -42.00
N GLN A 203 -5.51 -25.69 -42.05
CA GLN A 203 -5.80 -24.67 -43.06
C GLN A 203 -5.45 -25.17 -44.46
N LEU A 204 -4.24 -25.71 -44.66
CA LEU A 204 -3.81 -26.29 -45.95
C LEU A 204 -4.73 -27.42 -46.40
N TYR A 205 -5.16 -28.27 -45.45
CA TYR A 205 -6.06 -29.38 -45.75
C TYR A 205 -7.46 -28.91 -46.18
N HIS A 206 -8.09 -27.98 -45.45
CA HIS A 206 -9.43 -27.49 -45.78
C HIS A 206 -9.43 -26.64 -47.05
N SER A 207 -8.42 -25.77 -47.22
CA SER A 207 -8.23 -25.00 -48.45
C SER A 207 -8.08 -25.93 -49.65
N ALA A 208 -7.30 -27.00 -49.54
CA ALA A 208 -7.12 -27.95 -50.62
C ALA A 208 -8.42 -28.69 -50.97
N ILE A 209 -9.22 -29.08 -49.97
CA ILE A 209 -10.54 -29.69 -50.22
C ILE A 209 -11.46 -28.71 -50.93
N LYS A 210 -11.50 -27.45 -50.50
CA LYS A 210 -12.30 -26.39 -51.13
C LYS A 210 -11.84 -26.12 -52.57
N ALA A 211 -10.54 -26.16 -52.84
CA ALA A 211 -9.99 -26.07 -54.18
C ALA A 211 -10.41 -27.26 -55.05
N ILE A 212 -10.39 -28.49 -54.51
CA ILE A 212 -10.93 -29.68 -55.20
C ILE A 212 -12.42 -29.51 -55.54
N THR A 213 -13.24 -29.05 -54.59
CA THR A 213 -14.69 -28.86 -54.84
C THR A 213 -14.97 -27.77 -55.87
N ASN A 214 -14.10 -26.76 -55.94
CA ASN A 214 -14.21 -25.65 -56.89
C ASN A 214 -13.56 -25.96 -58.25
N GLY A 215 -12.95 -27.14 -58.43
CA GLY A 215 -12.27 -27.54 -59.66
C GLY A 215 -10.87 -26.95 -59.85
N ASP A 216 -10.33 -26.25 -58.85
CA ASP A 216 -8.97 -25.70 -58.88
C ASP A 216 -7.95 -26.77 -58.47
N LYS A 217 -7.57 -27.58 -59.46
CA LYS A 217 -6.66 -28.71 -59.30
C LYS A 217 -5.24 -28.30 -58.94
N GLU A 218 -4.74 -27.20 -59.51
CA GLU A 218 -3.36 -26.76 -59.28
C GLU A 218 -3.15 -26.32 -57.84
N THR A 219 -4.06 -25.50 -57.31
CA THR A 219 -4.01 -25.06 -55.92
C THR A 219 -4.15 -26.23 -54.95
N ALA A 220 -5.07 -27.17 -55.23
CA ALA A 220 -5.25 -28.37 -54.41
C ALA A 220 -3.99 -29.25 -54.35
N VAL A 221 -3.38 -29.56 -55.49
CA VAL A 221 -2.17 -30.41 -55.56
C VAL A 221 -1.00 -29.72 -54.87
N SER A 222 -0.82 -28.42 -55.07
CA SER A 222 0.23 -27.63 -54.43
C SER A 222 0.10 -27.67 -52.89
N GLN A 223 -1.08 -27.32 -52.37
CA GLN A 223 -1.33 -27.28 -50.93
C GLN A 223 -1.21 -28.66 -50.26
N LEU A 224 -1.65 -29.72 -50.92
CA LEU A 224 -1.54 -31.09 -50.40
C LEU A 224 -0.09 -31.62 -50.42
N LYS A 225 0.71 -31.26 -51.43
CA LYS A 225 2.16 -31.56 -51.42
C LYS A 225 2.85 -30.86 -50.25
N THR A 226 2.56 -29.57 -50.03
CA THR A 226 3.08 -28.83 -48.88
C THR A 226 2.65 -29.48 -47.57
N LEU A 227 1.38 -29.87 -47.42
CA LEU A 227 0.88 -30.57 -46.24
C LEU A 227 1.60 -31.89 -45.97
N ILE A 228 1.85 -32.70 -47.00
CA ILE A 228 2.54 -33.99 -46.88
C ILE A 228 4.02 -33.78 -46.53
N SER A 229 4.66 -32.74 -47.06
CA SER A 229 6.05 -32.39 -46.70
C SER A 229 6.16 -31.98 -45.23
N LEU A 230 5.16 -31.28 -44.69
CA LEU A 230 5.09 -30.86 -43.29
C LEU A 230 4.67 -32.00 -42.35
N SER A 231 3.87 -32.95 -42.82
CA SER A 231 3.39 -34.09 -42.02
C SER A 231 3.11 -35.30 -42.89
N PRO A 232 4.14 -36.14 -43.13
CA PRO A 232 4.01 -37.35 -43.95
C PRO A 232 2.98 -38.35 -43.43
N THR A 233 2.63 -38.26 -42.13
CA THR A 233 1.66 -39.12 -41.44
C THR A 233 0.21 -38.60 -41.49
N TYR A 234 -0.06 -37.48 -42.17
CA TYR A 234 -1.41 -36.93 -42.31
C TYR A 234 -2.26 -37.82 -43.25
N LYS A 235 -2.83 -38.88 -42.68
CA LYS A 235 -3.44 -40.04 -43.40
C LYS A 235 -4.41 -39.69 -44.53
N GLN A 236 -5.10 -38.55 -44.44
CA GLN A 236 -6.11 -38.16 -45.43
C GLN A 236 -5.50 -37.38 -46.60
N ALA A 237 -4.33 -36.74 -46.44
CA ALA A 237 -3.72 -35.87 -47.46
C ALA A 237 -3.32 -36.64 -48.73
N SER A 238 -2.73 -37.82 -48.61
CA SER A 238 -2.32 -38.64 -49.76
C SER A 238 -3.51 -39.12 -50.61
N ARG A 239 -4.67 -39.36 -49.98
CA ARG A 239 -5.91 -39.72 -50.68
C ARG A 239 -6.42 -38.53 -51.49
N TYR A 240 -6.53 -37.35 -50.88
CA TYR A 240 -7.00 -36.15 -51.57
C TYR A 240 -6.01 -35.66 -52.61
N LEU A 241 -4.71 -35.91 -52.44
CA LEU A 241 -3.70 -35.62 -53.45
C LEU A 241 -3.91 -36.49 -54.68
N TYR A 242 -4.15 -37.79 -54.49
CA TYR A 242 -4.51 -38.70 -55.56
C TYR A 242 -5.83 -38.29 -56.24
N LEU A 243 -6.85 -37.90 -55.46
CA LEU A 243 -8.12 -37.40 -56.00
C LEU A 243 -7.93 -36.13 -56.84
N ALA A 244 -7.15 -35.16 -56.36
CA ALA A 244 -6.86 -33.93 -57.08
C ALA A 244 -6.10 -34.23 -58.38
N ASP A 245 -5.08 -35.09 -58.34
CA ASP A 245 -4.22 -35.41 -59.48
C ASP A 245 -4.90 -36.27 -60.55
N THR A 246 -5.73 -37.24 -60.15
CA THR A 246 -6.34 -38.21 -61.08
C THR A 246 -7.83 -37.97 -61.34
N GLY A 247 -8.49 -37.14 -60.54
CA GLY A 247 -9.95 -36.98 -60.54
C GLY A 247 -10.71 -38.17 -59.95
N LEU A 248 -10.02 -39.19 -59.43
CA LEU A 248 -10.60 -40.45 -58.96
C LEU A 248 -10.40 -40.63 -57.44
N ASP A 249 -11.48 -40.96 -56.72
CA ASP A 249 -11.40 -41.25 -55.28
C ASP A 249 -11.02 -42.73 -55.03
N PRO A 250 -9.87 -43.03 -54.41
CA PRO A 250 -9.41 -44.39 -54.14
C PRO A 250 -10.43 -45.25 -53.38
N ILE A 251 -11.26 -44.64 -52.53
CA ILE A 251 -12.27 -45.35 -51.75
C ILE A 251 -13.47 -45.74 -52.62
N LYS A 252 -13.88 -44.88 -53.57
CA LYS A 252 -14.94 -45.19 -54.54
C LYS A 252 -14.49 -46.27 -55.54
N LEU A 253 -13.19 -46.34 -55.85
CA LEU A 253 -12.60 -47.40 -56.67
C LEU A 253 -12.56 -48.78 -55.98
N LYS A 254 -12.63 -48.85 -54.65
CA LYS A 254 -12.73 -50.12 -53.92
C LYS A 254 -14.07 -50.83 -54.14
N ILE A 255 -15.10 -50.10 -54.57
CA ILE A 255 -16.44 -50.62 -54.88
C ILE A 255 -16.55 -51.08 -56.34
N SER A 256 -15.74 -50.54 -57.27
CA SER A 256 -15.78 -50.93 -58.70
C SER A 256 -14.85 -52.08 -59.08
N ARG A 257 -13.85 -52.43 -58.25
CA ARG A 257 -12.93 -53.57 -58.50
C ARG A 257 -13.61 -54.94 -58.49
N ARG A 258 -14.87 -55.07 -58.06
CA ARG A 258 -15.64 -56.32 -58.16
C ARG A 258 -16.26 -56.57 -59.54
N ARG A 259 -16.29 -55.59 -60.47
CA ARG A 259 -16.98 -55.74 -61.77
C ARG A 259 -16.09 -55.79 -63.02
N TYR A 260 -14.78 -55.52 -62.91
CA TYR A 260 -13.87 -55.48 -64.08
C TYR A 260 -12.87 -56.63 -64.19
N ARG A 261 -13.07 -57.74 -63.46
CA ARG A 261 -12.29 -58.98 -63.62
C ARG A 261 -12.90 -60.01 -64.59
N LEU A 262 -14.01 -59.70 -65.26
CA LEU A 262 -14.69 -60.64 -66.17
C LEU A 262 -14.52 -60.33 -67.67
N ALA A 263 -13.85 -59.25 -68.07
CA ALA A 263 -13.81 -58.81 -69.48
C ALA A 263 -12.45 -58.90 -70.18
N PHE A 264 -11.38 -59.39 -69.54
CA PHE A 264 -10.02 -59.37 -70.13
C PHE A 264 -9.30 -60.73 -70.11
N SER A 265 -10.04 -61.81 -70.34
CA SER A 265 -9.48 -63.17 -70.48
C SER A 265 -9.88 -63.84 -71.81
N PHE A 266 -10.00 -63.09 -72.91
CA PHE A 266 -10.42 -63.69 -74.20
C PHE A 266 -9.67 -63.24 -75.46
N LEU A 267 -8.49 -62.61 -75.37
CA LEU A 267 -7.80 -62.20 -76.60
C LEU A 267 -6.27 -62.26 -76.51
N PHE A 268 -5.74 -63.49 -76.44
CA PHE A 268 -4.37 -63.77 -76.87
C PHE A 268 -4.18 -65.25 -77.27
N ILE A 269 -4.81 -65.66 -78.37
CA ILE A 269 -4.42 -66.84 -79.15
C ILE A 269 -4.59 -66.46 -80.63
N LEU A 270 -3.48 -66.21 -81.35
CA LEU A 270 -3.28 -66.58 -82.76
C LEU A 270 -1.95 -66.01 -83.29
N VAL A 271 -1.33 -66.81 -84.17
CA VAL A 271 -0.21 -66.52 -85.11
C VAL A 271 1.21 -66.91 -84.66
N ILE A 272 1.47 -68.22 -84.69
CA ILE A 272 2.72 -68.81 -85.22
C ILE A 272 2.31 -69.95 -86.16
N VAL A 273 2.23 -69.69 -87.48
CA VAL A 273 2.34 -70.70 -88.56
C VAL A 273 2.76 -69.95 -89.83
N GLY A 274 3.82 -70.41 -90.52
CA GLY A 274 3.95 -70.16 -91.97
C GLY A 274 5.32 -69.73 -92.48
N THR A 275 6.32 -70.63 -92.43
CA THR A 275 7.41 -70.63 -93.43
C THR A 275 7.73 -72.07 -93.83
N GLY A 276 7.10 -72.53 -94.91
CA GLY A 276 7.44 -73.78 -95.62
C GLY A 276 8.34 -73.47 -96.81
N GLY A 277 9.39 -74.27 -96.99
CA GLY A 277 10.37 -74.13 -98.07
C GLY A 277 9.90 -74.70 -99.41
N LEU A 278 10.69 -74.45 -100.46
CA LEU A 278 10.62 -75.18 -101.73
C LEU A 278 12.01 -75.28 -102.37
N PHE A 279 12.26 -76.49 -102.83
CA PHE A 279 13.50 -77.15 -103.26
C PHE A 279 13.79 -76.84 -104.75
N TRP A 280 15.06 -76.70 -105.14
CA TRP A 280 15.51 -76.63 -106.54
C TRP A 280 16.22 -77.94 -106.93
N HIS A 281 15.79 -78.58 -108.01
CA HIS A 281 16.56 -79.63 -108.69
C HIS A 281 16.28 -79.64 -110.19
N THR A 282 17.33 -79.55 -111.02
CA THR A 282 17.38 -80.17 -112.35
C THR A 282 18.82 -80.50 -112.72
N LYS A 283 19.07 -81.75 -113.13
CA LYS A 283 20.27 -82.21 -113.86
C LYS A 283 19.91 -82.48 -115.33
N PRO A 284 20.89 -82.57 -116.25
CA PRO A 284 20.77 -82.19 -117.65
C PRO A 284 20.37 -83.35 -118.59
N LEU A 285 20.01 -83.02 -119.83
CA LEU A 285 19.79 -83.97 -120.94
C LEU A 285 20.80 -83.73 -122.09
N PRO A 286 21.18 -84.76 -122.87
CA PRO A 286 22.03 -84.63 -124.05
C PRO A 286 21.27 -84.67 -125.40
N PHE A 287 21.84 -83.96 -126.38
CA PHE A 287 21.88 -84.10 -127.86
C PHE A 287 20.73 -84.78 -128.70
N LEU A 288 20.04 -83.94 -129.51
CA LEU A 288 19.61 -83.95 -130.95
C LEU A 288 19.16 -85.26 -131.68
N PRO A 289 18.35 -85.25 -132.81
CA PRO A 289 18.09 -84.16 -133.80
C PRO A 289 16.66 -84.02 -134.45
N GLU A 290 16.49 -82.90 -135.18
CA GLU A 290 15.67 -82.58 -136.38
C GLU A 290 14.16 -82.94 -136.50
N THR A 291 13.30 -81.92 -136.34
CA THR A 291 12.16 -81.62 -137.26
C THR A 291 11.77 -80.13 -137.09
N TYR A 292 12.13 -79.31 -138.07
CA TYR A 292 11.87 -77.86 -138.11
C TYR A 292 10.53 -77.57 -138.82
N MET A 293 9.95 -76.39 -138.56
CA MET A 293 8.80 -75.76 -139.26
C MET A 293 7.38 -75.82 -138.65
N LEU A 294 7.22 -76.10 -137.35
CA LEU A 294 5.98 -75.78 -136.59
C LEU A 294 6.25 -75.13 -135.21
N LYS A 295 7.43 -75.35 -134.61
CA LYS A 295 7.85 -74.76 -133.33
C LYS A 295 8.22 -73.27 -133.38
N GLU A 296 8.51 -72.69 -134.55
CA GLU A 296 8.87 -71.28 -134.65
C GLU A 296 7.68 -70.34 -134.42
N ARG A 297 6.45 -70.71 -134.83
CA ARG A 297 5.26 -69.88 -134.58
C ARG A 297 4.87 -69.86 -133.11
N GLU A 298 4.86 -71.01 -132.44
CA GLU A 298 4.60 -71.10 -130.99
C GLU A 298 5.71 -70.40 -130.18
N ALA A 299 6.98 -70.50 -130.61
CA ALA A 299 8.07 -69.77 -129.98
C ALA A 299 7.94 -68.23 -130.16
N THR A 300 7.46 -67.76 -131.32
CA THR A 300 7.22 -66.33 -131.55
C THR A 300 6.02 -65.78 -130.76
N GLU A 301 4.95 -66.55 -130.58
CA GLU A 301 3.81 -66.17 -129.72
C GLU A 301 4.19 -66.18 -128.24
N GLN A 302 4.96 -67.17 -127.78
CA GLN A 302 5.49 -67.19 -126.41
C GLN A 302 6.45 -66.02 -126.14
N LEU A 303 7.28 -65.64 -127.12
CA LEU A 303 8.13 -64.45 -127.05
C LEU A 303 7.30 -63.16 -127.00
N ALA A 304 6.21 -63.07 -127.76
CA ALA A 304 5.32 -61.91 -127.75
C ALA A 304 4.56 -61.78 -126.41
N GLN A 305 4.09 -62.88 -125.83
CA GLN A 305 3.49 -62.90 -124.49
C GLN A 305 4.49 -62.50 -123.41
N ARG A 306 5.72 -63.04 -123.46
CA ARG A 306 6.82 -62.64 -122.57
C ARG A 306 7.16 -61.15 -122.67
N LEU A 307 7.17 -60.59 -123.87
CA LEU A 307 7.39 -59.15 -124.07
C LEU A 307 6.25 -58.31 -123.47
N ALA A 308 5.00 -58.75 -123.62
CA ALA A 308 3.85 -58.08 -123.01
C ALA A 308 3.89 -58.15 -121.47
N GLU A 309 4.23 -59.31 -120.89
CA GLU A 309 4.44 -59.48 -119.46
C GLU A 309 5.55 -58.55 -118.94
N ILE A 310 6.71 -58.54 -119.60
CA ILE A 310 7.83 -57.65 -119.24
C ILE A 310 7.42 -56.18 -119.33
N GLU A 311 6.60 -55.78 -120.30
CA GLU A 311 6.07 -54.41 -120.34
C GLU A 311 5.13 -54.09 -119.18
N THR A 312 4.28 -55.03 -118.78
CA THR A 312 3.40 -54.85 -117.61
C THR A 312 4.20 -54.78 -116.30
N GLU A 313 5.21 -55.64 -116.13
CA GLU A 313 6.15 -55.60 -115.01
C GLU A 313 6.94 -54.29 -114.99
N ARG A 314 7.43 -53.82 -116.15
CA ARG A 314 8.12 -52.54 -116.29
C ARG A 314 7.22 -51.36 -115.90
N LYS A 315 5.94 -51.38 -116.29
CA LYS A 315 4.96 -50.34 -115.90
C LYS A 315 4.67 -50.38 -114.40
N ALA A 316 4.48 -51.57 -113.82
CA ALA A 316 4.29 -51.75 -112.39
C ALA A 316 5.52 -51.28 -111.58
N PHE A 317 6.71 -51.65 -112.03
CA PHE A 317 7.98 -51.22 -111.43
C PHE A 317 8.17 -49.70 -111.52
N ASN A 318 7.88 -49.08 -112.66
CA ASN A 318 7.90 -47.62 -112.79
C ASN A 318 6.91 -46.93 -111.84
N SER A 319 5.71 -47.49 -111.66
CA SER A 319 4.74 -46.97 -110.69
C SER A 319 5.27 -47.06 -109.25
N GLN A 320 5.86 -48.19 -108.87
CA GLN A 320 6.50 -48.38 -107.56
C GLN A 320 7.67 -47.42 -107.36
N LEU A 321 8.50 -47.21 -108.37
CA LEU A 321 9.61 -46.25 -108.34
C LEU A 321 9.09 -44.81 -108.11
N THR A 322 7.95 -44.47 -108.70
CA THR A 322 7.32 -43.15 -108.55
C THR A 322 6.76 -42.97 -107.13
N GLN A 323 6.12 -44.00 -106.58
CA GLN A 323 5.68 -44.01 -105.18
C GLN A 323 6.85 -43.94 -104.19
N ALA A 324 7.95 -44.66 -104.46
CA ALA A 324 9.16 -44.63 -103.63
C ALA A 324 9.81 -43.24 -103.63
N ARG A 325 9.85 -42.56 -104.77
CA ARG A 325 10.32 -41.16 -104.85
C ARG A 325 9.40 -40.19 -104.09
N ALA A 326 8.09 -40.40 -104.14
CA ALA A 326 7.14 -39.58 -103.39
C ALA A 326 7.26 -39.79 -101.88
N SER A 327 7.47 -41.04 -101.42
CA SER A 327 7.71 -41.34 -100.00
C SER A 327 9.05 -40.80 -99.53
N GLU A 328 10.10 -40.87 -100.34
CA GLU A 328 11.41 -40.26 -100.07
C GLU A 328 11.29 -38.75 -99.86
N GLN A 329 10.55 -38.05 -100.73
CA GLN A 329 10.27 -36.61 -100.59
C GLN A 329 9.46 -36.27 -99.32
N ALA A 330 8.48 -37.11 -98.97
CA ALA A 330 7.70 -36.92 -97.74
C ALA A 330 8.56 -37.11 -96.48
N LEU A 331 9.43 -38.12 -96.47
CA LEU A 331 10.39 -38.35 -95.41
C LEU A 331 11.40 -37.20 -95.29
N THR A 332 11.89 -36.64 -96.40
CA THR A 332 12.80 -35.48 -96.35
C THR A 332 12.14 -34.27 -95.70
N LYS A 333 10.86 -34.01 -96.00
CA LYS A 333 10.10 -32.93 -95.34
C LYS A 333 9.91 -33.18 -93.85
N GLN A 334 9.61 -34.41 -93.44
CA GLN A 334 9.52 -34.78 -92.03
C GLN A 334 10.86 -34.59 -91.30
N VAL A 335 11.98 -35.01 -91.91
CA VAL A 335 13.32 -34.82 -91.34
C VAL A 335 13.62 -33.33 -91.16
N ALA A 336 13.35 -32.49 -92.17
CA ALA A 336 13.55 -31.05 -92.07
C ALA A 336 12.68 -30.42 -90.95
N GLN A 337 11.44 -30.88 -90.78
CA GLN A 337 10.56 -30.42 -89.72
C GLN A 337 11.08 -30.82 -88.32
N LEU A 338 11.55 -32.05 -88.16
CA LEU A 338 12.14 -32.55 -86.92
C LEU A 338 13.45 -31.81 -86.58
N GLU A 339 14.26 -31.47 -87.58
CA GLU A 339 15.45 -30.64 -87.39
C GLU A 339 15.10 -29.23 -86.90
N GLY A 340 14.04 -28.63 -87.45
CA GLY A 340 13.49 -27.37 -86.96
C GLY A 340 13.07 -27.43 -85.49
N GLN A 341 12.28 -28.45 -85.12
CA GLN A 341 11.85 -28.66 -83.72
C GLN A 341 13.03 -28.90 -82.78
N ARG A 342 14.02 -29.72 -83.18
CA ARG A 342 15.25 -29.95 -82.40
C ARG A 342 15.99 -28.65 -82.12
N ASN A 343 16.10 -27.78 -83.12
CA ASN A 343 16.78 -26.49 -82.96
C ASN A 343 16.01 -25.55 -82.03
N GLN A 344 14.67 -25.56 -82.09
CA GLN A 344 13.84 -24.81 -81.14
C GLN A 344 14.03 -25.31 -79.70
N PHE A 345 13.93 -26.63 -79.46
CA PHE A 345 14.15 -27.20 -78.14
C PHE A 345 15.54 -26.95 -77.59
N LYS A 346 16.56 -26.90 -78.47
CA LYS A 346 17.92 -26.51 -78.08
C LYS A 346 17.96 -25.07 -77.55
N GLY A 347 17.30 -24.13 -78.23
CA GLY A 347 17.19 -22.74 -77.77
C GLY A 347 16.47 -22.60 -76.42
N GLU A 348 15.36 -23.31 -76.24
CA GLU A 348 14.61 -23.34 -74.98
C GLU A 348 15.45 -23.92 -73.83
N ARG A 349 16.18 -25.01 -74.09
CA ARG A 349 17.11 -25.62 -73.13
C ARG A 349 18.20 -24.63 -72.71
N ASP A 350 18.82 -23.93 -73.67
CA ASP A 350 19.90 -22.98 -73.40
C ASP A 350 19.37 -21.76 -72.59
N GLN A 351 18.11 -21.34 -72.81
CA GLN A 351 17.44 -20.32 -72.00
C GLN A 351 17.19 -20.80 -70.55
N LEU A 352 16.68 -22.02 -70.39
CA LEU A 352 16.43 -22.62 -69.07
C LEU A 352 17.75 -22.81 -68.29
N GLU A 353 18.83 -23.20 -68.97
CA GLU A 353 20.14 -23.37 -68.33
C GLU A 353 20.69 -22.03 -67.81
N ASN A 354 20.50 -20.95 -68.56
CA ASN A 354 20.82 -19.60 -68.11
C ASN A 354 19.97 -19.14 -66.92
N GLN A 355 18.67 -19.43 -66.92
CA GLN A 355 17.79 -19.11 -65.78
C GLN A 355 18.19 -19.91 -64.53
N LEU A 356 18.51 -21.19 -64.68
CA LEU A 356 18.98 -22.05 -63.59
C LEU A 356 20.28 -21.53 -62.98
N SER A 357 21.22 -21.07 -63.82
CA SER A 357 22.47 -20.42 -63.40
C SER A 357 22.20 -19.19 -62.52
N LYS A 358 21.31 -18.29 -62.97
CA LYS A 358 20.90 -17.10 -62.20
C LYS A 358 20.24 -17.49 -60.88
N ALA A 359 19.33 -18.47 -60.90
CA ALA A 359 18.68 -18.96 -59.69
C ALA A 359 19.70 -19.49 -58.67
N ARG A 360 20.69 -20.29 -59.10
CA ARG A 360 21.77 -20.77 -58.23
C ARG A 360 22.59 -19.65 -57.61
N THR A 361 22.92 -18.60 -58.37
CA THR A 361 23.63 -17.44 -57.82
C THR A 361 22.79 -16.68 -56.78
N SER A 362 21.48 -16.55 -57.01
CA SER A 362 20.56 -15.90 -56.06
C SER A 362 20.40 -16.74 -54.78
N GLU A 363 20.33 -18.06 -54.91
CA GLU A 363 20.26 -18.99 -53.78
C GLU A 363 21.50 -18.84 -52.90
N GLN A 364 22.70 -18.85 -53.50
CA GLN A 364 23.95 -18.65 -52.76
C GLN A 364 24.01 -17.29 -52.02
N ALA A 365 23.48 -16.23 -52.63
CA ALA A 365 23.41 -14.91 -51.99
C ALA A 365 22.45 -14.92 -50.78
N LEU A 366 21.28 -15.55 -50.92
CA LEU A 366 20.33 -15.71 -49.84
C LEU A 366 20.89 -16.58 -48.72
N THR A 367 21.62 -17.66 -49.02
CA THR A 367 22.28 -18.49 -47.99
C THR A 367 23.26 -17.67 -47.16
N LYS A 368 24.04 -16.77 -47.78
CA LYS A 368 24.96 -15.88 -47.05
C LYS A 368 24.21 -14.89 -46.16
N GLN A 369 23.09 -14.33 -46.63
CA GLN A 369 22.26 -13.44 -45.81
C GLN A 369 21.65 -14.18 -44.61
N VAL A 370 21.15 -15.40 -44.80
CA VAL A 370 20.61 -16.22 -43.70
C VAL A 370 21.69 -16.49 -42.65
N ALA A 371 22.89 -16.89 -43.07
CA ALA A 371 24.01 -17.12 -42.14
C ALA A 371 24.39 -15.85 -41.36
N GLN A 372 24.35 -14.68 -42.01
CA GLN A 372 24.60 -13.40 -41.34
C GLN A 372 23.51 -13.06 -40.30
N LEU A 373 22.24 -13.26 -40.65
CA LEU A 373 21.11 -13.05 -39.73
C LEU A 373 21.15 -14.02 -38.54
N GLU A 374 21.55 -15.27 -38.76
CA GLU A 374 21.75 -16.24 -37.67
C GLU A 374 22.86 -15.79 -36.70
N GLY A 375 23.96 -15.24 -37.23
CA GLY A 375 25.02 -14.64 -36.43
C GLY A 375 24.51 -13.48 -35.56
N GLN A 376 23.76 -12.54 -36.16
CA GLN A 376 23.15 -11.42 -35.44
C GLN A 376 22.16 -11.88 -34.36
N ARG A 377 21.31 -12.87 -34.68
CA ARG A 377 20.37 -13.46 -33.72
C ARG A 377 21.10 -14.07 -32.52
N ASN A 378 22.20 -14.78 -32.75
CA ASN A 378 22.97 -15.39 -31.68
C ASN A 378 23.67 -14.35 -30.80
N GLN A 379 24.16 -13.25 -31.40
CA GLN A 379 24.70 -12.12 -30.63
C GLN A 379 23.63 -11.47 -29.75
N LEU A 380 22.46 -11.14 -30.31
CA LEU A 380 21.34 -10.56 -29.56
C LEU A 380 20.85 -11.49 -28.43
N LYS A 381 20.92 -12.81 -28.64
CA LYS A 381 20.62 -13.79 -27.59
C LYS A 381 21.60 -13.67 -26.41
N GLY A 382 22.89 -13.53 -26.68
CA GLY A 382 23.90 -13.32 -25.64
C GLY A 382 23.73 -12.01 -24.87
N GLU A 383 23.42 -10.92 -25.58
CA GLU A 383 23.13 -9.62 -24.96
C GLU A 383 21.88 -9.70 -24.06
N ARG A 384 20.83 -10.40 -24.50
CA ARG A 384 19.63 -10.64 -23.68
C ARG A 384 19.94 -11.43 -22.42
N GLU A 385 20.73 -12.50 -22.52
CA GLU A 385 21.14 -13.30 -21.34
C GLU A 385 21.94 -12.47 -20.33
N GLN A 386 22.75 -11.50 -20.80
CA GLN A 386 23.48 -10.58 -19.93
C GLN A 386 22.55 -9.57 -19.25
N LEU A 387 21.59 -9.02 -19.99
CA LEU A 387 20.55 -8.14 -19.45
C LEU A 387 19.69 -8.85 -18.40
N ASP A 388 19.31 -10.11 -18.62
CA ASP A 388 18.54 -10.91 -17.65
C ASP A 388 19.32 -11.10 -16.34
N LYS A 389 20.64 -11.33 -16.42
CA LYS A 389 21.51 -11.40 -15.23
C LYS A 389 21.58 -10.07 -14.48
N GLN A 390 21.71 -8.95 -15.20
CA GLN A 390 21.71 -7.61 -14.58
C GLN A 390 20.36 -7.31 -13.91
N LEU A 391 19.25 -7.68 -14.56
CA LEU A 391 17.91 -7.45 -14.04
C LEU A 391 17.63 -8.31 -12.79
N ALA A 392 18.18 -9.52 -12.73
CA ALA A 392 18.16 -10.34 -11.53
C ALA A 392 18.94 -9.70 -10.36
N GLN A 393 20.11 -9.10 -10.63
CA GLN A 393 20.89 -8.37 -9.62
C GLN A 393 20.17 -7.11 -9.11
N VAL A 394 19.47 -6.39 -9.99
CA VAL A 394 18.67 -5.22 -9.59
C VAL A 394 17.50 -5.65 -8.70
N ARG A 395 16.83 -6.76 -9.00
CA ARG A 395 15.74 -7.28 -8.16
C ARG A 395 16.22 -7.67 -6.77
N THR A 396 17.40 -8.27 -6.65
CA THR A 396 17.95 -8.63 -5.33
C THR A 396 18.35 -7.39 -4.53
N SER A 397 18.90 -6.36 -5.18
CA SER A 397 19.21 -5.09 -4.51
C SER A 397 17.96 -4.33 -4.08
N GLU A 398 16.90 -4.33 -4.90
CA GLU A 398 15.60 -3.75 -4.57
C GLU A 398 14.98 -4.43 -3.33
N GLN A 399 15.02 -5.76 -3.26
CA GLN A 399 14.56 -6.52 -2.09
C GLN A 399 15.37 -6.20 -0.83
N ALA A 400 16.69 -6.02 -0.95
CA ALA A 400 17.54 -5.64 0.17
C ALA A 400 17.22 -4.22 0.68
N LEU A 401 17.05 -3.27 -0.25
CA LEU A 401 16.66 -1.89 0.08
C LEU A 401 15.27 -1.83 0.71
N SER A 402 14.30 -2.60 0.20
CA SER A 402 12.95 -2.69 0.78
C SER A 402 13.00 -3.15 2.24
N LYS A 403 13.82 -4.15 2.57
CA LYS A 403 14.03 -4.61 3.95
C LYS A 403 14.64 -3.51 4.83
N GLN A 404 15.61 -2.75 4.31
CA GLN A 404 16.20 -1.62 5.04
C GLN A 404 15.17 -0.51 5.30
N VAL A 405 14.34 -0.18 4.32
CA VAL A 405 13.26 0.82 4.49
C VAL A 405 12.28 0.36 5.58
N ALA A 406 11.83 -0.89 5.55
CA ALA A 406 10.94 -1.43 6.58
C ALA A 406 11.56 -1.38 7.99
N GLN A 407 12.87 -1.65 8.11
CA GLN A 407 13.58 -1.54 9.38
C GLN A 407 13.65 -0.09 9.87
N LEU A 408 13.95 0.86 8.98
CA LEU A 408 14.00 2.29 9.30
C LEU A 408 12.62 2.84 9.68
N GLU A 409 11.54 2.38 9.04
CA GLU A 409 10.18 2.73 9.42
C GLU A 409 9.82 2.21 10.82
N GLY A 410 10.25 1.00 11.16
CA GLY A 410 10.13 0.45 12.51
C GLY A 410 10.83 1.32 13.56
N GLN A 411 12.09 1.68 13.30
CA GLN A 411 12.87 2.57 14.19
C GLN A 411 12.22 3.95 14.33
N ARG A 412 11.74 4.53 13.23
CA ARG A 412 11.04 5.83 13.25
C ARG A 412 9.79 5.78 14.12
N ASN A 413 9.02 4.70 14.06
CA ASN A 413 7.80 4.55 14.86
C ASN A 413 8.14 4.40 16.35
N GLN A 414 9.18 3.64 16.71
CA GLN A 414 9.68 3.55 18.09
C GLN A 414 10.10 4.92 18.64
N LEU A 415 10.90 5.67 17.87
CA LEU A 415 11.32 7.02 18.27
C LEU A 415 10.13 7.98 18.42
N LYS A 416 9.07 7.79 17.64
CA LYS A 416 7.85 8.58 17.76
C LYS A 416 7.12 8.28 19.08
N GLU A 417 6.99 7.01 19.45
CA GLU A 417 6.40 6.59 20.73
C GLU A 417 7.21 7.09 21.92
N GLU A 418 8.55 6.97 21.87
CA GLU A 418 9.44 7.53 22.90
C GLU A 418 9.27 9.05 23.05
N LYS A 419 9.15 9.77 21.93
CA LYS A 419 8.88 11.21 21.95
C LYS A 419 7.53 11.53 22.61
N GLU A 420 6.48 10.80 22.27
CA GLU A 420 5.14 11.00 22.86
C GLU A 420 5.16 10.75 24.37
N GLN A 421 5.91 9.74 24.85
CA GLN A 421 6.12 9.49 26.27
C GLN A 421 6.88 10.64 26.96
N LEU A 422 7.96 11.13 26.34
CA LEU A 422 8.72 12.27 26.85
C LEU A 422 7.87 13.54 26.91
N ASP A 423 7.06 13.81 25.90
CA ASP A 423 6.13 14.96 25.89
C ASP A 423 5.13 14.85 27.05
N SER A 424 4.59 13.66 27.33
CA SER A 424 3.71 13.43 28.48
C SER A 424 4.42 13.69 29.81
N GLN A 425 5.61 13.13 30.02
CA GLN A 425 6.41 13.36 31.24
C GLN A 425 6.72 14.85 31.45
N LEU A 426 6.99 15.58 30.36
CA LEU A 426 7.27 17.00 30.41
C LEU A 426 6.03 17.82 30.80
N THR A 427 4.83 17.41 30.38
CA THR A 427 3.57 18.04 30.82
C THR A 427 3.27 17.78 32.30
N GLU A 428 3.51 16.56 32.78
CA GLU A 428 3.34 16.22 34.20
C GLU A 428 4.31 17.02 35.07
N THR A 429 5.57 17.11 34.65
CA THR A 429 6.60 17.89 35.34
C THR A 429 6.22 19.36 35.42
N ARG A 430 5.76 19.97 34.33
CA ARG A 430 5.25 21.36 34.33
C ARG A 430 4.06 21.55 35.26
N THR A 431 3.17 20.57 35.33
CA THR A 431 2.00 20.63 36.23
C THR A 431 2.44 20.57 37.70
N SER A 432 3.41 19.71 38.01
CA SER A 432 4.05 19.64 39.33
C SER A 432 4.75 20.95 39.70
N GLU A 433 5.51 21.53 38.78
CA GLU A 433 6.18 22.82 38.97
C GLU A 433 5.18 23.95 39.27
N GLN A 434 4.06 24.01 38.55
CA GLN A 434 2.99 24.97 38.82
C GLN A 434 2.34 24.76 40.19
N ALA A 435 2.14 23.50 40.61
CA ALA A 435 1.59 23.17 41.92
C ALA A 435 2.54 23.60 43.05
N LEU A 436 3.83 23.30 42.91
CA LEU A 436 4.88 23.73 43.84
C LEU A 436 4.97 25.25 43.90
N THR A 437 4.89 25.95 42.76
CA THR A 437 4.89 27.41 42.72
C THR A 437 3.73 28.01 43.53
N LYS A 438 2.53 27.41 43.43
CA LYS A 438 1.36 27.82 44.23
C LYS A 438 1.59 27.57 45.72
N GLN A 439 2.20 26.44 46.09
CA GLN A 439 2.53 26.14 47.48
C GLN A 439 3.54 27.13 48.06
N VAL A 440 4.59 27.47 47.30
CA VAL A 440 5.57 28.50 47.71
C VAL A 440 4.88 29.84 47.94
N ALA A 441 4.02 30.28 47.02
CA ALA A 441 3.27 31.53 47.20
C ALA A 441 2.34 31.51 48.44
N GLN A 442 1.73 30.37 48.76
CA GLN A 442 0.94 30.20 49.99
C GLN A 442 1.81 30.31 51.24
N LEU A 443 2.98 29.65 51.24
CA LEU A 443 3.94 29.72 52.35
C LEU A 443 4.46 31.14 52.55
N ASP A 444 4.77 31.88 51.48
CA ASP A 444 5.17 33.29 51.56
C ASP A 444 4.08 34.16 52.18
N SER A 445 2.82 33.92 51.81
CA SER A 445 1.69 34.61 52.43
C SER A 445 1.57 34.27 53.93
N GLN A 446 1.78 33.01 54.32
CA GLN A 446 1.75 32.60 55.73
C GLN A 446 2.89 33.24 56.52
N LEU A 447 4.11 33.25 55.98
CA LEU A 447 5.26 33.93 56.58
C LEU A 447 5.00 35.43 56.78
N THR A 448 4.37 36.08 55.80
CA THR A 448 3.98 37.49 55.91
C THR A 448 2.98 37.71 57.05
N GLN A 449 1.96 36.85 57.18
CA GLN A 449 0.99 36.93 58.28
C GLN A 449 1.64 36.68 59.64
N LEU A 450 2.57 35.72 59.71
CA LEU A 450 3.34 35.47 60.92
C LEU A 450 4.18 36.69 61.31
N GLY A 451 4.85 37.33 60.37
CA GLY A 451 5.60 38.57 60.62
C GLY A 451 4.71 39.72 61.14
N ILE A 452 3.49 39.88 60.60
CA ILE A 452 2.51 40.85 61.13
C ILE A 452 2.09 40.49 62.56
N SER A 453 1.86 39.20 62.82
CA SER A 453 1.49 38.72 64.15
C SER A 453 2.60 38.93 65.18
N GLU A 454 3.85 38.71 64.78
CA GLU A 454 5.04 38.95 65.59
C GLU A 454 5.13 40.43 65.95
N GLN A 455 5.03 41.34 64.97
CA GLN A 455 5.02 42.78 65.23
C GLN A 455 3.89 43.22 66.19
N ARG A 456 2.70 42.62 66.07
CA ARG A 456 1.58 42.88 66.98
C ARG A 456 1.91 42.42 68.40
N LEU A 457 2.46 41.22 68.55
CA LEU A 457 2.88 40.68 69.84
C LEU A 457 3.99 41.55 70.46
N THR A 458 4.99 41.97 69.67
CA THR A 458 6.04 42.90 70.14
C THR A 458 5.45 44.19 70.69
N LYS A 459 4.46 44.79 70.00
CA LYS A 459 3.76 45.99 70.50
C LYS A 459 2.99 45.72 71.80
N GLN A 460 2.34 44.56 71.92
CA GLN A 460 1.64 44.18 73.15
C GLN A 460 2.60 43.98 74.32
N VAL A 461 3.74 43.32 74.10
CA VAL A 461 4.79 43.16 75.11
C VAL A 461 5.28 44.52 75.59
N ALA A 462 5.62 45.44 74.68
CA ALA A 462 6.06 46.79 75.04
C ALA A 462 5.01 47.56 75.86
N GLN A 463 3.71 47.41 75.55
CA GLN A 463 2.62 48.01 76.33
C GLN A 463 2.52 47.41 77.74
N LEU A 464 2.67 46.08 77.86
CA LEU A 464 2.64 45.39 79.15
C LEU A 464 3.84 45.77 80.01
N GLU A 465 5.03 45.90 79.42
CA GLU A 465 6.21 46.42 80.09
C GLU A 465 5.97 47.84 80.62
N GLY A 466 5.41 48.74 79.81
CA GLY A 466 5.04 50.08 80.26
C GLY A 466 4.00 50.09 81.40
N LYS A 467 3.04 49.15 81.41
CA LYS A 467 2.09 48.98 82.53
C LYS A 467 2.79 48.47 83.78
N ARG A 468 3.65 47.45 83.65
CA ARG A 468 4.47 46.91 84.75
C ARG A 468 5.30 48.01 85.38
N ASP A 469 5.94 48.86 84.59
CA ASP A 469 6.80 49.93 85.10
C ASP A 469 5.99 51.00 85.87
N LYS A 470 4.78 51.33 85.39
CA LYS A 470 3.84 52.20 86.14
C LYS A 470 3.42 51.59 87.47
N LEU A 471 3.05 50.30 87.47
CA LEU A 471 2.69 49.56 88.69
C LEU A 471 3.85 49.51 89.68
N ASN A 472 5.07 49.24 89.20
CA ASN A 472 6.27 49.25 90.02
C ASN A 472 6.50 50.64 90.66
N SER A 473 6.34 51.73 89.90
CA SER A 473 6.44 53.09 90.45
C SER A 473 5.39 53.36 91.53
N GLN A 474 4.15 52.90 91.32
CA GLN A 474 3.08 53.02 92.33
C GLN A 474 3.40 52.20 93.59
N LEU A 475 3.90 50.98 93.42
CA LEU A 475 4.31 50.12 94.54
C LEU A 475 5.40 50.79 95.37
N THR A 476 6.43 51.35 94.74
CA THR A 476 7.50 52.09 95.44
C THR A 476 6.95 53.28 96.23
N LYS A 477 5.99 54.04 95.65
CA LYS A 477 5.32 55.15 96.37
C LYS A 477 4.53 54.66 97.58
N ALA A 478 3.77 53.58 97.43
CA ALA A 478 2.99 52.98 98.51
C ALA A 478 3.89 52.45 99.64
N GLN A 479 5.00 51.80 99.29
CA GLN A 479 6.01 51.34 100.25
C GLN A 479 6.59 52.51 101.06
N LYS A 480 6.92 53.63 100.40
CA LYS A 480 7.42 54.83 101.10
C LYS A 480 6.40 55.40 102.09
N LEU A 481 5.14 55.55 101.67
CA LEU A 481 4.04 56.02 102.54
C LEU A 481 3.83 55.11 103.76
N LEU A 482 4.00 53.79 103.59
CA LEU A 482 3.86 52.83 104.67
C LEU A 482 4.99 52.97 105.71
N GLU A 483 6.23 53.17 105.27
CA GLU A 483 7.36 53.44 106.18
C GLU A 483 7.20 54.79 106.91
N ASP A 484 6.75 55.84 106.22
CA ASP A 484 6.49 57.15 106.85
C ASP A 484 5.40 57.04 107.95
N ARG A 485 4.35 56.22 107.73
CA ARG A 485 3.30 55.97 108.75
C ARG A 485 3.79 55.16 109.94
N LYS A 486 4.65 54.15 109.74
CA LYS A 486 5.25 53.39 110.84
C LYS A 486 6.07 54.29 111.77
N GLY A 487 6.77 55.29 111.21
CA GLY A 487 7.53 56.27 112.00
C GLY A 487 6.68 57.14 112.93
N SER A 488 5.40 57.37 112.60
CA SER A 488 4.50 58.27 113.34
C SER A 488 3.72 57.62 114.49
N ILE A 489 3.79 56.29 114.67
CA ILE A 489 3.04 55.58 115.73
C ILE A 489 4.02 54.98 116.74
N LYS A 490 4.44 55.79 117.72
CA LYS A 490 5.04 55.33 119.00
C LYS A 490 4.48 56.15 120.15
N SER A 491 3.45 55.65 120.85
CA SER A 491 2.95 56.23 122.11
C SER A 491 2.67 55.16 123.15
N PHE A 492 3.37 55.22 124.29
CA PHE A 492 3.18 54.32 125.45
C PHE A 492 1.86 54.61 126.20
N LEU A 493 1.37 53.67 127.04
CA LEU A 493 0.33 53.98 128.02
C LEU A 493 0.89 54.91 129.11
N PHE A 494 0.03 55.79 129.63
CA PHE A 494 0.41 56.72 130.71
C PHE A 494 0.34 56.01 132.07
N SER A 495 1.20 56.42 133.01
CA SER A 495 1.22 55.84 134.37
C SER A 495 -0.14 56.01 135.05
N GLY A 496 -0.84 54.90 135.32
CA GLY A 496 -2.16 54.88 135.95
C GLY A 496 -3.29 54.30 135.09
N ASP A 497 -3.06 53.98 133.82
CA ASP A 497 -4.01 53.22 133.01
C ASP A 497 -4.02 51.73 133.43
N TYR A 498 -5.20 51.10 133.46
CA TYR A 498 -5.43 49.72 133.89
C TYR A 498 -6.19 48.93 132.82
N ILE A 499 -5.94 47.61 132.75
CA ILE A 499 -6.76 46.71 131.94
C ILE A 499 -7.62 45.92 132.92
N VAL A 500 -8.93 46.02 132.79
CA VAL A 500 -9.89 45.31 133.64
C VAL A 500 -10.56 44.23 132.82
N ILE A 501 -10.40 42.99 133.28
CA ILE A 501 -11.08 41.83 132.73
C ILE A 501 -12.26 41.55 133.67
N VAL A 502 -13.46 41.86 133.17
CA VAL A 502 -14.69 41.80 133.95
C VAL A 502 -15.38 40.46 133.74
N GLY A 503 -15.59 39.74 134.83
CA GLY A 503 -16.65 38.76 135.00
C GLY A 503 -17.32 39.03 136.35
N THR A 504 -18.64 39.08 136.42
CA THR A 504 -19.34 39.23 137.69
C THR A 504 -19.35 37.90 138.43
N TYR A 505 -18.59 37.79 139.53
CA TYR A 505 -18.57 36.59 140.37
C TYR A 505 -19.38 36.82 141.65
N GLY A 506 -20.29 35.88 141.96
CA GLY A 506 -21.16 35.95 143.14
C GLY A 506 -20.47 35.64 144.48
N SER A 507 -19.23 35.15 144.47
CA SER A 507 -18.44 34.87 145.67
C SER A 507 -16.93 35.11 145.43
N TYR A 508 -16.17 35.37 146.49
CA TYR A 508 -14.70 35.50 146.41
C TYR A 508 -14.04 34.24 145.88
N LYS A 509 -14.55 33.07 146.26
CA LYS A 509 -14.02 31.78 145.84
C LYS A 509 -14.16 31.57 144.33
N SER A 510 -15.32 31.90 143.77
CA SER A 510 -15.55 31.87 142.33
C SER A 510 -14.63 32.83 141.57
N ALA A 511 -14.33 34.00 142.13
CA ALA A 511 -13.36 34.93 141.53
C ALA A 511 -11.92 34.41 141.60
N GLN A 512 -11.54 33.69 142.66
CA GLN A 512 -10.22 33.05 142.80
C GLN A 512 -10.01 31.90 141.82
N ASP A 513 -11.03 31.06 141.62
CA ASP A 513 -10.97 29.95 140.67
C ASP A 513 -10.77 30.49 139.24
N GLU A 514 -11.51 31.54 138.87
CA GLU A 514 -11.39 32.17 137.55
C GLU A 514 -10.07 32.95 137.38
N LEU A 515 -9.59 33.63 138.43
CA LEU A 515 -8.25 34.24 138.42
C LEU A 515 -7.16 33.19 138.15
N THR A 516 -7.29 32.00 138.74
CA THR A 516 -6.34 30.91 138.53
C THR A 516 -6.38 30.40 137.09
N ARG A 517 -7.59 30.24 136.52
CA ARG A 517 -7.79 29.87 135.11
C ARG A 517 -7.14 30.88 134.16
N ILE A 518 -7.44 32.16 134.35
CA ILE A 518 -6.91 33.26 133.54
C ILE A 518 -5.37 33.34 133.66
N THR A 519 -4.84 33.19 134.87
CA THR A 519 -3.39 33.21 135.12
C THR A 519 -2.69 32.04 134.41
N ASN A 520 -3.30 30.86 134.38
CA ASN A 520 -2.74 29.70 133.67
C ASN A 520 -2.80 29.87 132.15
N GLU A 521 -3.86 30.46 131.61
CA GLU A 521 -3.92 30.80 130.18
C GLU A 521 -2.85 31.83 129.80
N PHE A 522 -2.63 32.85 130.63
CA PHE A 522 -1.56 33.82 130.39
C PHE A 522 -0.15 33.20 130.44
N LYS A 523 0.08 32.21 131.31
CA LYS A 523 1.37 31.50 131.35
C LYS A 523 1.69 30.78 130.04
N LYS A 524 0.69 30.32 129.29
CA LYS A 524 0.90 29.72 127.96
C LYS A 524 1.42 30.75 126.94
N HIS A 525 1.10 32.02 127.15
CA HIS A 525 1.44 33.15 126.29
C HIS A 525 2.45 34.09 126.96
N LYS A 526 3.41 33.53 127.70
CA LYS A 526 4.37 34.31 128.51
C LYS A 526 5.24 35.24 127.67
N ASP A 527 5.57 34.85 126.43
CA ASP A 527 6.36 35.67 125.50
C ASP A 527 5.55 36.85 124.94
N ASP A 528 4.23 36.69 124.82
CA ASP A 528 3.32 37.72 124.33
C ASP A 528 3.03 38.77 125.43
N PHE A 529 2.97 38.35 126.70
CA PHE A 529 2.60 39.21 127.83
C PHE A 529 3.51 39.06 129.06
N PRO A 530 4.79 39.44 128.95
CA PRO A 530 5.72 39.35 130.06
C PRO A 530 5.33 40.37 131.15
N LYS A 531 5.15 39.90 132.40
CA LYS A 531 4.90 40.71 133.62
C LYS A 531 3.44 41.06 133.97
N LEU A 532 2.48 40.20 133.65
CA LEU A 532 1.10 40.36 134.13
C LEU A 532 0.99 40.13 135.65
N LYS A 533 0.35 41.06 136.36
CA LYS A 533 -0.02 40.95 137.78
C LYS A 533 -1.53 41.16 137.92
N PRO A 534 -2.35 40.12 137.71
CA PRO A 534 -3.78 40.21 137.91
C PRO A 534 -4.12 40.16 139.41
N GLU A 535 -5.01 41.05 139.85
CA GLU A 535 -5.48 41.16 141.23
C GLU A 535 -7.02 41.12 141.25
N ILE A 536 -7.60 40.42 142.23
CA ILE A 536 -9.04 40.43 142.48
C ILE A 536 -9.41 41.67 143.30
N VAL A 537 -10.42 42.40 142.85
CA VAL A 537 -10.94 43.59 143.53
C VAL A 537 -12.43 43.42 143.77
N GLN A 538 -12.90 43.67 145.00
CA GLN A 538 -14.33 43.72 145.31
C GLN A 538 -14.87 45.12 145.09
N ASN A 539 -15.99 45.24 144.37
CA ASN A 539 -16.77 46.47 144.37
C ASN A 539 -17.54 46.56 145.68
N GLN A 540 -17.16 47.51 146.54
CA GLN A 540 -17.77 47.71 147.86
C GLN A 540 -19.29 48.04 147.79
N THR A 541 -19.77 48.55 146.66
CA THR A 541 -21.17 48.99 146.49
C THR A 541 -22.10 47.86 146.03
N THR A 542 -21.61 46.99 145.15
CA THR A 542 -22.42 45.91 144.55
C THR A 542 -22.11 44.53 145.13
N GLN A 543 -21.09 44.44 146.00
CA GLN A 543 -20.51 43.19 146.51
C GLN A 543 -20.02 42.20 145.42
N VAL A 544 -19.90 42.64 144.17
CA VAL A 544 -19.39 41.86 143.04
C VAL A 544 -17.87 41.94 142.98
N TRP A 545 -17.21 40.84 142.61
CA TRP A 545 -15.76 40.74 142.44
C TRP A 545 -15.36 40.81 140.96
N TYR A 546 -14.24 41.46 140.63
CA TYR A 546 -13.67 41.54 139.27
C TYR A 546 -12.13 41.43 139.27
N ILE A 547 -11.52 41.14 138.11
CA ILE A 547 -10.07 40.96 137.97
C ILE A 547 -9.45 42.17 137.24
N LYS A 548 -8.41 42.74 137.84
CA LYS A 548 -7.72 43.93 137.35
C LYS A 548 -6.25 43.61 137.07
N ILE A 549 -5.73 44.11 135.96
CA ILE A 549 -4.33 43.99 135.55
C ILE A 549 -3.72 45.39 135.46
N ASP A 550 -2.58 45.59 136.13
CA ASP A 550 -1.88 46.88 136.10
C ASP A 550 -1.27 47.15 134.72
N GLY A 551 -1.61 48.31 134.13
CA GLY A 551 -1.19 48.72 132.79
C GLY A 551 0.15 49.46 132.74
N ALA A 552 0.78 49.74 133.89
CA ALA A 552 1.95 50.64 134.01
C ALA A 552 3.22 50.25 133.20
N SER A 553 3.21 49.15 132.45
CA SER A 553 4.35 48.66 131.64
C SER A 553 4.03 48.34 130.18
N TYR A 554 2.83 48.65 129.68
CA TYR A 554 2.39 48.24 128.32
C TYR A 554 2.25 49.43 127.36
N SER A 555 2.49 49.21 126.06
CA SER A 555 2.06 50.18 125.04
C SER A 555 0.56 50.08 124.81
N ARG A 556 -0.06 51.08 124.18
CA ARG A 556 -1.50 51.06 123.90
C ARG A 556 -1.85 49.90 122.95
N GLU A 557 -0.96 49.59 122.01
CA GLU A 557 -1.08 48.46 121.08
C GLU A 557 -1.01 47.14 121.84
N SER A 558 -0.05 46.97 122.77
CA SER A 558 0.04 45.76 123.59
C SER A 558 -1.20 45.57 124.49
N ALA A 559 -1.77 46.66 125.00
CA ALA A 559 -2.99 46.60 125.80
C ALA A 559 -4.25 46.30 124.98
N GLU A 560 -4.40 46.86 123.77
CA GLU A 560 -5.50 46.49 122.87
C GLU A 560 -5.35 45.05 122.36
N MET A 561 -4.13 44.58 122.09
CA MET A 561 -3.87 43.18 121.76
C MET A 561 -4.25 42.26 122.93
N LEU A 562 -3.87 42.60 124.16
CA LEU A 562 -4.26 41.85 125.35
C LEU A 562 -5.78 41.85 125.55
N ARG A 563 -6.44 42.99 125.35
CA ARG A 563 -7.89 43.14 125.45
C ARG A 563 -8.62 42.29 124.40
N LEU A 564 -8.21 42.37 123.14
CA LEU A 564 -8.80 41.59 122.04
C LEU A 564 -8.58 40.10 122.25
N TRP A 565 -7.36 39.70 122.63
CA TRP A 565 -7.05 38.32 122.98
C TRP A 565 -7.93 37.83 124.14
N ALA A 566 -8.03 38.61 125.23
CA ALA A 566 -8.84 38.24 126.39
C ALA A 566 -10.32 38.10 126.01
N THR A 567 -10.85 38.99 125.18
CA THR A 567 -12.25 38.94 124.73
C THR A 567 -12.53 37.74 123.81
N GLN A 568 -11.54 37.30 123.02
CA GLN A 568 -11.70 36.17 122.09
C GLN A 568 -11.41 34.81 122.73
N LYS A 569 -10.51 34.74 123.71
CA LYS A 569 -9.96 33.49 124.24
C LYS A 569 -10.44 33.14 125.65
N LEU A 570 -10.91 34.13 126.42
CA LEU A 570 -11.46 33.91 127.75
C LEU A 570 -12.98 34.05 127.71
N GLU A 571 -13.69 33.24 128.50
CA GLU A 571 -15.14 33.32 128.69
C GLU A 571 -15.47 34.43 129.70
N VAL A 572 -15.10 35.68 129.37
CA VAL A 572 -15.29 36.85 130.22
C VAL A 572 -16.43 37.72 129.68
N GLN A 573 -17.13 38.42 130.57
CA GLN A 573 -18.22 39.32 130.14
C GLN A 573 -17.70 40.53 129.36
N GLY A 574 -16.43 40.91 129.58
CA GLY A 574 -15.73 41.84 128.72
C GLY A 574 -14.36 42.23 129.27
N ALA A 575 -13.47 42.66 128.38
CA ALA A 575 -12.20 43.27 128.74
C ALA A 575 -12.19 44.75 128.33
N TYR A 576 -11.81 45.62 129.28
CA TYR A 576 -11.86 47.06 129.13
C TYR A 576 -10.52 47.68 129.52
N ILE A 577 -10.07 48.68 128.75
CA ILE A 577 -8.95 49.53 129.17
C ILE A 577 -9.57 50.71 129.91
N LEU A 578 -9.32 50.79 131.22
CA LEU A 578 -9.81 51.86 132.09
C LEU A 578 -8.66 52.80 132.44
N ARG A 579 -8.87 54.09 132.20
CA ARG A 579 -7.94 55.14 132.61
C ARG A 579 -8.25 55.59 134.04
N ARG A 580 -7.25 55.59 134.93
CA ARG A 580 -7.41 56.19 136.27
C ARG A 580 -7.39 57.71 136.14
N VAL A 581 -8.57 58.31 136.15
CA VAL A 581 -8.69 59.77 136.27
C VAL A 581 -8.45 60.13 137.74
N LYS A 582 -7.31 60.75 138.07
CA LYS A 582 -7.15 61.44 139.35
C LYS A 582 -8.17 62.57 139.37
N LYS A 583 -9.17 62.50 140.26
CA LYS A 583 -10.13 63.59 140.51
C LYS A 583 -9.37 64.83 140.97
N THR A 584 -9.14 65.75 140.04
CA THR A 584 -9.20 67.19 140.30
C THR A 584 -10.42 67.66 139.48
N TYR A 585 -11.42 68.13 140.20
CA TYR A 585 -12.85 68.18 139.85
C TYR A 585 -13.24 69.32 138.88
N GLN A 586 -14.30 69.10 138.09
CA GLN A 586 -14.93 70.00 137.08
C GLN A 586 -13.99 70.28 135.89
N GLN A 587 -14.30 69.98 134.63
CA GLN A 587 -15.55 69.90 133.84
C GLN A 587 -15.39 68.79 132.79
#